data_AF-A0A927KLR0-F1
#
_entry.id   AF-A0A927KLR0-F1
#
_cell.length_a   1.000
_cell.length_b   1.000
_cell.length_c   1.000
_cell.angle_alpha   90.00
_cell.angle_beta   90.00
_cell.angle_gamma   90.00
#
_symmetry.space_group_name_H-M   'P 1'
#
loop_
_entity.id
_entity.type
_entity.pdbx_description
1 polymer ?
#
loop_
_entity_poly.entity_id
_entity_poly.type
_entity_poly.pdbx_seq_one_letter_code
_entity_poly.pdbx_strand_id
1 'polypeptide(L)'
;MLASRRRLPERLRRPVRDQLTRNHVRLHGPWAGWRLAGRDLVSPDGNRLSPERLRGLAWRQTAEARRDAAKARNANSGHRGVVTVLRIPVRDWRAERFGSRAG
;
A
#
# COMPACT_ATOMS: atom_id res chain seq x y z
N MET A 1 -29.01 47.84 12.22
CA MET A 1 -28.43 46.64 12.86
C MET A 1 -29.56 45.74 13.32
N LEU A 2 -29.66 44.51 12.80
CA LEU A 2 -30.24 43.32 13.47
C LEU A 2 -30.19 42.15 12.48
N ALA A 3 -29.15 41.32 12.60
CA ALA A 3 -28.98 40.11 11.80
C ALA A 3 -29.96 39.03 12.30
N SER A 4 -30.99 38.75 11.50
CA SER A 4 -31.95 37.68 11.74
C SER A 4 -31.26 36.32 11.60
N ARG A 5 -30.99 35.66 12.73
CA ARG A 5 -30.50 34.27 12.79
C ARG A 5 -31.63 33.32 12.38
N ARG A 6 -31.78 33.04 11.08
CA ARG A 6 -32.65 31.97 10.58
C ARG A 6 -32.16 30.64 11.16
N ARG A 7 -32.86 30.13 12.19
CA ARG A 7 -32.74 28.73 12.61
C ARG A 7 -33.21 27.85 11.45
N LEU A 8 -32.30 27.05 10.88
CA LEU A 8 -32.63 26.04 9.90
C LEU A 8 -33.62 25.02 10.50
N PRO A 9 -34.66 24.60 9.77
CA PRO A 9 -35.66 23.66 10.27
C PRO A 9 -35.04 22.28 10.57
N GLU A 10 -35.41 21.66 11.69
CA GLU A 10 -34.80 20.42 12.22
C GLU A 10 -34.75 19.25 11.23
N ARG A 11 -35.71 19.16 10.32
CA ARG A 11 -35.76 18.18 9.23
C ARG A 11 -34.55 18.22 8.29
N LEU A 12 -33.83 19.35 8.22
CA LEU A 12 -32.60 19.51 7.45
C LEU A 12 -31.31 19.24 8.26
N ARG A 13 -31.42 19.00 9.58
CA ARG A 13 -30.24 18.70 10.43
C ARG A 13 -29.74 17.26 10.28
N ARG A 14 -30.61 16.31 9.91
CA ARG A 14 -30.25 14.88 9.81
C ARG A 14 -29.38 14.53 8.59
N PRO A 15 -29.61 15.06 7.38
CA PRO A 15 -28.80 14.69 6.22
C PRO A 15 -27.33 15.15 6.33
N VAL A 16 -27.10 16.35 6.86
CA VAL A 16 -25.76 16.96 6.93
C VAL A 16 -24.84 16.22 7.90
N ARG A 17 -25.39 15.73 9.02
CA ARG A 17 -24.61 14.98 10.03
C ARG A 17 -24.17 13.62 9.49
N ASP A 18 -25.03 12.91 8.78
CA ASP A 18 -24.66 11.62 8.18
C ASP A 18 -23.66 11.79 7.03
N GLN A 19 -23.77 12.87 6.26
CA GLN A 19 -22.83 13.16 5.17
C GLN A 19 -21.42 13.51 5.71
N LEU A 20 -21.33 14.31 6.78
CA LEU A 20 -20.05 14.68 7.40
C LEU A 20 -19.41 13.55 8.22
N THR A 21 -20.22 12.72 8.89
CA THR A 21 -19.71 11.69 9.80
C THR A 21 -19.52 10.33 9.12
N ARG A 22 -20.37 10.02 8.13
CA ARG A 22 -20.37 8.71 7.46
C ARG A 22 -19.99 8.79 5.99
N ASN A 23 -19.95 9.98 5.37
CA ASN A 23 -19.63 10.16 3.96
C ASN A 23 -20.37 9.16 3.06
N HIS A 24 -21.67 8.97 3.31
CA HIS A 24 -22.49 7.98 2.61
C HIS A 24 -22.67 8.33 1.13
N VAL A 25 -21.72 7.92 0.30
CA VAL A 25 -21.87 7.80 -1.15
C VAL A 25 -22.32 6.36 -1.43
N ARG A 26 -23.41 6.19 -2.19
CA ARG A 26 -23.81 4.86 -2.66
C ARG A 26 -22.81 4.42 -3.74
N LEU A 27 -22.06 3.37 -3.44
CA LEU A 27 -21.13 2.76 -4.38
C LEU A 27 -21.91 1.75 -5.24
N HIS A 28 -21.87 1.93 -6.56
CA HIS A 28 -22.54 1.08 -7.54
C HIS A 28 -21.51 0.23 -8.32
N GLY A 29 -21.98 -0.84 -8.98
CA GLY A 29 -21.12 -1.71 -9.80
C GLY A 29 -20.26 -2.68 -8.97
N PRO A 30 -18.98 -2.90 -9.32
CA PRO A 30 -18.10 -3.84 -8.60
C PRO A 30 -17.92 -3.55 -7.10
N TRP A 31 -18.25 -2.33 -6.68
CA TRP A 31 -18.23 -1.87 -5.29
C TRP A 31 -19.59 -2.02 -4.59
N ALA A 32 -20.51 -2.81 -5.16
CA ALA A 32 -21.80 -3.09 -4.52
C ALA A 32 -21.61 -3.68 -3.11
N GLY A 33 -22.37 -3.15 -2.15
CA GLY A 33 -22.29 -3.54 -0.74
C GLY A 33 -21.13 -2.88 0.04
N TRP A 34 -20.21 -2.19 -0.63
CA TRP A 34 -19.20 -1.39 0.04
C TRP A 34 -19.78 -0.06 0.48
N ARG A 35 -19.26 0.48 1.58
CA ARG A 35 -19.66 1.79 2.09
C ARG A 35 -18.46 2.59 2.57
N LEU A 36 -18.55 3.90 2.44
CA LEU A 36 -17.66 4.81 3.15
C LEU A 36 -18.16 4.97 4.59
N ALA A 37 -17.22 5.03 5.54
CA ALA A 37 -17.50 5.27 6.95
C ALA A 37 -16.44 6.22 7.51
N GLY A 38 -16.67 7.53 7.35
CA GLY A 38 -15.66 8.54 7.64
C GLY A 38 -14.52 8.45 6.62
N ARG A 39 -13.31 8.10 7.06
CA ARG A 39 -12.13 7.91 6.20
C ARG A 39 -11.94 6.48 5.68
N ASP A 40 -12.67 5.52 6.24
CA ASP A 40 -12.48 4.12 5.93
C ASP A 40 -13.42 3.66 4.82
N LEU A 41 -12.92 2.79 3.95
CA LEU A 41 -13.71 2.00 3.04
C LEU A 41 -14.08 0.68 3.74
N VAL A 42 -15.37 0.40 3.84
CA VAL A 42 -15.89 -0.77 4.55
C VAL A 42 -16.45 -1.79 3.57
N SER A 43 -16.02 -3.03 3.68
CA SER A 43 -16.51 -4.14 2.86
C SER A 43 -17.94 -4.56 3.26
N PRO A 44 -18.65 -5.33 2.42
CA PRO A 44 -19.96 -5.90 2.77
C PRO A 44 -19.94 -6.71 4.08
N ASP A 45 -18.83 -7.42 4.33
CA ASP A 45 -18.61 -8.22 5.55
C ASP A 45 -18.25 -7.37 6.79
N GLY A 46 -18.18 -6.04 6.64
CA GLY A 46 -17.88 -5.12 7.74
C GLY A 46 -16.40 -4.84 7.99
N ASN A 47 -15.49 -5.39 7.16
CA ASN A 47 -14.06 -5.10 7.29
C ASN A 47 -13.74 -3.66 6.91
N ARG A 48 -12.93 -2.97 7.72
CA ARG A 48 -12.52 -1.59 7.48
C ARG A 48 -11.14 -1.51 6.85
N LEU A 49 -11.03 -0.76 5.76
CA LEU A 49 -9.81 -0.44 5.05
C LEU A 49 -9.56 1.06 5.11
N SER A 50 -8.52 1.46 5.84
CA SER A 50 -8.05 2.84 5.79
C SER A 50 -7.34 3.12 4.45
N PRO A 51 -7.20 4.40 4.06
CA PRO A 51 -6.46 4.77 2.85
C PRO A 51 -5.02 4.25 2.86
N GLU A 52 -4.34 4.24 4.01
CA GLU A 52 -2.98 3.74 4.17
C GLU A 52 -2.92 2.22 3.96
N ARG A 53 -3.92 1.50 4.48
CA ARG A 53 -4.04 0.05 4.29
C ARG A 53 -4.24 -0.30 2.82
N LEU A 54 -5.09 0.45 2.10
CA LEU A 54 -5.27 0.27 0.65
C LEU A 54 -3.96 0.50 -0.13
N ARG A 55 -3.19 1.55 0.21
CA ARG A 55 -1.86 1.79 -0.40
C ARG A 55 -0.91 0.62 -0.14
N GLY A 56 -0.89 0.10 1.09
CA GLY A 56 -0.07 -1.06 1.45
C GLY A 56 -0.44 -2.32 0.66
N LEU A 57 -1.74 -2.58 0.47
CA LEU A 57 -2.23 -3.70 -0.34
C LEU A 57 -1.81 -3.56 -1.82
N ALA A 58 -1.97 -2.37 -2.41
CA ALA A 58 -1.55 -2.10 -3.78
C ALA A 58 -0.03 -2.28 -3.98
N TRP A 59 0.75 -1.79 -3.01
CA TRP A 59 2.20 -2.01 -3.01
C TRP A 59 2.53 -3.50 -2.94
N ARG A 60 1.89 -4.25 -2.04
CA ARG A 60 2.13 -5.70 -1.86
C ARG A 60 1.83 -6.47 -3.14
N GLN A 61 0.69 -6.20 -3.76
CA GLN A 61 0.29 -6.82 -5.03
C GLN A 61 1.34 -6.56 -6.13
N THR A 62 1.87 -5.33 -6.21
CA THR A 62 2.91 -4.99 -7.17
C THR A 62 4.22 -5.70 -6.87
N ALA A 63 4.60 -5.81 -5.59
CA ALA A 63 5.81 -6.50 -5.15
C ALA A 63 5.73 -8.02 -5.44
N GLU A 64 4.58 -8.64 -5.19
CA GLU A 64 4.29 -10.04 -5.52
C GLU A 64 4.43 -10.26 -7.03
N ALA A 65 3.81 -9.42 -7.86
CA ALA A 65 3.93 -9.50 -9.31
C ALA A 65 5.39 -9.38 -9.79
N ARG A 66 6.18 -8.46 -9.21
CA ARG A 66 7.62 -8.33 -9.53
C ARG A 66 8.40 -9.59 -9.16
N ARG A 67 8.13 -10.14 -7.97
CA ARG A 67 8.77 -11.37 -7.49
C ARG A 67 8.46 -12.56 -8.40
N ASP A 68 7.20 -12.71 -8.79
CA ASP A 68 6.74 -13.82 -9.61
C ASP A 68 7.28 -13.71 -11.04
N ALA A 69 7.34 -12.50 -11.60
CA ALA A 69 8.02 -12.24 -12.88
C ALA A 69 9.53 -12.58 -12.80
N ALA A 70 10.22 -12.22 -11.71
CA ALA A 70 11.62 -12.56 -11.53
C ALA A 70 11.83 -14.08 -11.43
N LYS A 71 10.95 -14.79 -10.70
CA LYS A 71 10.96 -16.26 -10.63
C LYS A 71 10.76 -16.89 -12.00
N ALA A 72 9.78 -16.43 -12.78
CA ALA A 72 9.51 -16.93 -14.12
C ALA A 72 10.72 -16.74 -15.07
N ARG A 73 11.35 -15.55 -15.04
CA ARG A 73 12.60 -15.31 -15.79
C ARG A 73 13.73 -16.23 -15.37
N ASN A 74 13.89 -16.46 -14.07
CA ASN A 74 14.93 -17.34 -13.53
C ASN A 74 14.68 -18.81 -13.90
N ALA A 75 13.42 -19.26 -13.92
CA ALA A 75 13.06 -20.61 -14.35
C ALA A 75 13.36 -20.84 -15.85
N ASN A 76 13.14 -19.82 -16.68
CA ASN A 76 13.41 -19.89 -18.13
C ASN A 76 14.87 -19.62 -18.51
N SER A 77 15.72 -19.14 -17.59
CA SER A 77 17.16 -18.99 -17.85
C SER A 77 17.89 -20.28 -17.51
N GLY A 78 17.75 -21.25 -18.41
CA GLY A 78 18.14 -22.66 -18.24
C GLY A 78 19.58 -22.96 -17.81
N HIS A 79 20.51 -22.01 -17.85
CA HIS A 79 21.88 -22.20 -17.35
C HIS A 79 22.44 -20.89 -16.79
N ARG A 80 22.22 -20.62 -15.51
CA ARG A 80 23.10 -19.69 -14.78
C ARG A 80 24.22 -20.51 -14.15
N GLY A 81 25.45 -20.25 -14.58
CA GLY A 81 26.64 -20.89 -14.02
C GLY A 81 26.62 -20.84 -12.49
N VAL A 82 27.08 -21.93 -11.87
CA VAL A 82 27.13 -22.05 -10.41
C VAL A 82 27.97 -20.90 -9.85
N VAL A 83 27.32 -20.00 -9.11
CA VAL A 83 28.02 -18.92 -8.41
C VAL A 83 28.43 -19.45 -7.04
N THR A 84 29.70 -19.83 -6.91
CA THR A 84 30.29 -20.21 -5.61
C THR A 84 30.64 -18.94 -4.85
N VAL A 85 29.95 -18.68 -3.74
CA VAL A 85 30.29 -17.58 -2.83
C VAL A 85 31.30 -18.09 -1.80
N LEU A 86 32.56 -17.65 -1.93
CA LEU A 86 33.61 -17.90 -0.96
C LEU A 86 33.68 -16.72 0.03
N ARG A 87 33.64 -17.04 1.33
CA ARG A 87 33.83 -16.04 2.39
C ARG A 87 35.31 -15.99 2.75
N ILE A 88 35.99 -14.94 2.29
CA ILE A 88 37.42 -14.69 2.55
C ILE A 88 37.57 -13.49 3.50
N PRO A 89 38.57 -13.49 4.40
CA PRO A 89 38.88 -12.31 5.22
C PRO A 89 39.18 -11.09 4.34
N VAL A 90 38.63 -9.93 4.71
CA VAL A 90 38.73 -8.71 3.87
C VAL A 90 40.18 -8.26 3.65
N ARG A 91 41.08 -8.59 4.59
CA ARG A 91 42.51 -8.28 4.52
C ARG A 91 43.18 -9.04 3.37
N ASP A 92 42.84 -10.30 3.20
CA ASP A 92 43.42 -11.17 2.17
C ASP A 92 42.96 -10.74 0.79
N TRP A 93 41.66 -10.45 0.64
CA TRP A 93 41.10 -9.89 -0.59
C TRP A 93 41.72 -8.53 -0.96
N ARG A 94 41.95 -7.66 0.02
CA ARG A 94 42.55 -6.34 -0.21
C ARG A 94 44.02 -6.43 -0.62
N ALA A 95 44.77 -7.34 0.01
CA ALA A 95 46.17 -7.60 -0.33
C ALA A 95 46.32 -8.19 -1.74
N GLU A 96 45.44 -9.12 -2.14
CA GLU A 96 45.41 -9.70 -3.49
C GLU A 96 45.06 -8.63 -4.54
N ARG A 97 44.07 -7.77 -4.27
CA ARG A 97 43.54 -6.83 -5.27
C ARG A 97 44.33 -5.54 -5.41
N PHE A 98 44.93 -5.05 -4.32
CA PHE A 98 45.59 -3.74 -4.28
C PHE A 98 47.05 -3.80 -3.85
N GLY A 99 47.59 -5.01 -3.62
CA GLY A 99 48.89 -5.22 -3.04
C GLY A 99 48.90 -4.93 -1.53
N SER A 100 49.89 -5.51 -0.83
CA SER A 100 50.21 -5.07 0.51
C SER A 100 50.86 -3.70 0.42
N ARG A 101 50.18 -2.64 0.87
CA ARG A 101 50.87 -1.40 1.21
C ARG A 101 51.82 -1.71 2.36
N ALA A 102 53.09 -1.96 2.02
CA ALA A 102 54.19 -1.96 2.97
C ALA A 102 54.29 -0.53 3.53
N GLY A 103 54.05 -0.42 4.84
CA GLY A 103 54.59 0.67 5.64
C GLY A 103 55.87 0.17 6.30
#